data_AF-A0A959SXC5-F1
#
_entry.id   AF-A0A959SXC5-F1
#
_cell.length_a   1.000
_cell.length_b   1.000
_cell.length_c   1.000
_cell.angle_alpha   90.00
_cell.angle_beta   90.00
_cell.angle_gamma   90.00
#
_symmetry.space_group_name_H-M   'P 1'
#
loop_
_entity.id
_entity.type
_entity.pdbx_description
1 polymer ?
#
loop_
_entity_poly.entity_id
_entity_poly.type
_entity_poly.pdbx_seq_one_letter_code
_entity_poly.pdbx_strand_id
1 'polypeptide(L)'
;MKKQYLTPYFICISLLFILLSGCKSRIAEPPIDVNKLANDYFQEDANWYVDNIPFFECSDKQIEQVYYYRWKMYKAHIRNVGQNEFVITEFINHVGWDRDPYCTIVAAAMHHIYEGRWLKDNSYINGYISNLCLKGGNNRNYSESIADAVYAYYLVNADTSFVLKQLDSLEQRYNDWSDHYDSLKQLYYIAAMPDATEYNIAAIDASGGKDGFAGGEAFRPSINSYMYGNAMAISRLLELKGDSENSNKWKQKADDLKANIIKDLWNDSFHHFMDRYQQDNQFVHYWDFIRGRELAGMIPWNFNLPPDDTVYSSAWKQLTDTSRLLGKHGFRTNEPSYQYYFH
;
A
#
# COMPACT_ATOMS: atom_id res chain seq x y z
N MET A 1 45.45 -79.02 15.29
CA MET A 1 46.79 -79.36 15.83
C MET A 1 47.78 -78.29 15.38
N LYS A 2 48.68 -77.83 16.26
CA LYS A 2 49.63 -76.70 16.09
C LYS A 2 48.90 -75.34 15.90
N LYS A 3 49.22 -74.21 16.58
CA LYS A 3 50.51 -73.55 16.96
C LYS A 3 51.24 -72.95 15.74
N GLN A 4 51.86 -71.76 15.75
CA GLN A 4 52.00 -70.61 16.70
C GLN A 4 52.57 -69.40 15.85
N TYR A 5 52.72 -68.13 16.26
CA TYR A 5 52.65 -67.39 17.55
C TYR A 5 52.57 -65.84 17.32
N LEU A 6 52.46 -65.08 18.43
CA LEU A 6 53.06 -63.74 18.70
C LEU A 6 52.45 -62.39 18.22
N THR A 7 52.69 -61.41 19.11
CA THR A 7 52.30 -59.99 19.22
C THR A 7 53.28 -59.04 18.49
N PRO A 8 53.00 -57.72 18.29
CA PRO A 8 53.10 -56.72 19.38
C PRO A 8 52.09 -55.55 19.36
N TYR A 9 52.09 -54.78 20.46
CA TYR A 9 51.47 -53.45 20.57
C TYR A 9 52.15 -52.44 19.64
N PHE A 10 51.40 -51.44 19.16
CA PHE A 10 51.92 -50.08 18.99
C PHE A 10 50.85 -49.04 19.38
N ILE A 11 51.27 -48.00 20.09
CA ILE A 11 50.43 -46.85 20.43
C ILE A 11 50.59 -45.81 19.33
N CYS A 12 49.47 -45.29 18.81
CA CYS A 12 49.49 -44.09 17.96
C CYS A 12 48.48 -43.08 18.50
N ILE A 13 48.99 -42.11 19.26
CA ILE A 13 48.26 -40.89 19.66
C ILE A 13 48.31 -39.91 18.48
N SER A 14 47.37 -38.96 18.44
CA SER A 14 47.24 -37.87 17.46
C SER A 14 46.72 -38.29 16.08
N LEU A 15 45.56 -37.75 15.70
CA LEU A 15 45.54 -36.53 14.87
C LEU A 15 44.14 -35.87 14.90
N LEU A 16 44.01 -34.87 15.77
CA LEU A 16 42.84 -33.99 15.82
C LEU A 16 42.98 -32.91 14.74
N PHE A 17 42.61 -33.21 13.49
CA PHE A 17 42.76 -32.24 12.41
C PHE A 17 41.59 -31.24 12.35
N ILE A 18 41.96 -29.96 12.41
CA ILE A 18 41.09 -28.82 12.62
C ILE A 18 40.31 -28.47 11.33
N LEU A 19 38.98 -28.40 11.43
CA LEU A 19 38.09 -27.77 10.43
C LEU A 19 37.40 -26.51 10.99
N LEU A 20 38.15 -25.71 11.75
CA LEU A 20 37.79 -24.33 12.09
C LEU A 20 38.37 -23.36 11.05
N SER A 21 37.78 -23.33 9.86
CA SER A 21 38.13 -22.41 8.77
C SER A 21 36.94 -22.25 7.84
N GLY A 22 36.06 -21.30 8.14
CA GLY A 22 34.82 -21.08 7.38
C GLY A 22 34.04 -19.84 7.82
N CYS A 23 33.89 -19.62 9.12
CA CYS A 23 33.43 -18.36 9.67
C CYS A 23 34.50 -17.28 9.51
N LYS A 24 34.62 -16.70 8.30
CA LYS A 24 34.97 -15.29 8.20
C LYS A 24 33.96 -14.55 9.06
N SER A 25 34.42 -13.88 10.11
CA SER A 25 33.64 -12.80 10.70
C SER A 25 33.22 -11.88 9.55
N ARG A 26 31.92 -11.62 9.40
CA ARG A 26 31.52 -10.42 8.65
C ARG A 26 32.22 -9.27 9.36
N ILE A 27 33.10 -8.58 8.64
CA ILE A 27 33.53 -7.26 9.08
C ILE A 27 32.22 -6.47 9.16
N ALA A 28 31.82 -6.06 10.37
CA ALA A 28 30.70 -5.17 10.52
C ALA A 28 31.08 -3.90 9.76
N GLU A 29 30.32 -3.58 8.71
CA GLU A 29 30.47 -2.31 8.02
C GLU A 29 30.28 -1.20 9.06
N PRO A 30 31.10 -0.13 9.02
CA PRO A 30 31.01 0.92 10.02
C PRO A 30 29.58 1.48 10.04
N PRO A 31 29.01 1.79 11.22
CA PRO A 31 27.66 2.32 11.29
C PRO A 31 27.57 3.62 10.49
N ILE A 32 26.48 3.75 9.72
CA ILE A 32 26.19 4.90 8.84
C ILE A 32 26.44 6.21 9.60
N ASP A 33 27.26 7.11 9.04
CA ASP A 33 27.47 8.44 9.59
C ASP A 33 26.25 9.34 9.29
N VAL A 34 25.23 9.16 10.13
CA VAL A 34 23.98 9.92 10.12
C VAL A 34 24.22 11.43 10.11
N ASN A 35 25.21 11.91 10.87
CA ASN A 35 25.50 13.34 10.96
C ASN A 35 26.12 13.85 9.66
N LYS A 36 27.07 13.13 9.08
CA LYS A 36 27.63 13.48 7.77
C LYS A 36 26.55 13.50 6.69
N LEU A 37 25.77 12.42 6.54
CA LEU A 37 24.74 12.34 5.52
C LEU A 37 23.65 13.41 5.70
N ALA A 38 23.29 13.74 6.95
CA ALA A 38 22.32 14.81 7.21
C ALA A 38 22.87 16.19 6.76
N ASN A 39 24.14 16.48 7.04
CA ASN A 39 24.78 17.71 6.57
C ASN A 39 24.92 17.73 5.02
N ASP A 40 25.34 16.62 4.41
CA ASP A 40 25.52 16.50 2.95
C ASP A 40 24.20 16.75 2.18
N TYR A 41 23.08 16.16 2.63
CA TYR A 41 21.78 16.22 1.93
C TYR A 41 20.85 17.35 2.39
N PHE A 42 20.97 17.84 3.63
CA PHE A 42 19.99 18.78 4.23
C PHE A 42 20.59 20.07 4.82
N GLN A 43 21.91 20.15 5.01
CA GLN A 43 22.63 21.36 5.41
C GLN A 43 22.07 22.00 6.70
N GLU A 44 21.63 23.26 6.69
CA GLU A 44 21.08 23.97 7.88
C GLU A 44 19.89 23.24 8.52
N ASP A 45 19.19 22.44 7.73
CA ASP A 45 17.95 21.75 8.10
C ASP A 45 18.21 20.35 8.72
N ALA A 46 19.49 19.93 8.77
CA ALA A 46 19.96 18.58 9.09
C ALA A 46 19.42 17.99 10.41
N ASN A 47 19.42 18.77 11.49
CA ASN A 47 19.04 18.29 12.83
C ASN A 47 17.63 17.65 12.83
N TRP A 48 16.67 18.28 12.13
CA TRP A 48 15.31 17.73 12.03
C TRP A 48 15.31 16.33 11.40
N TYR A 49 16.13 16.10 10.36
CA TYR A 49 16.20 14.79 9.72
C TYR A 49 16.94 13.76 10.59
N VAL A 50 18.02 14.15 11.29
CA VAL A 50 18.69 13.30 12.29
C VAL A 50 17.69 12.83 13.35
N ASP A 51 16.85 13.74 13.85
CA ASP A 51 15.85 13.45 14.87
C ASP A 51 14.66 12.64 14.35
N ASN A 52 14.32 12.73 13.05
CA ASN A 52 13.05 12.21 12.51
C ASN A 52 13.13 11.07 11.50
N ILE A 53 14.13 10.96 10.61
CA ILE A 53 14.11 9.98 9.51
C ILE A 53 15.07 8.80 9.74
N PRO A 54 14.81 7.60 9.18
CA PRO A 54 15.84 6.58 9.01
C PRO A 54 16.89 7.03 7.99
N PHE A 55 18.13 6.58 8.12
CA PHE A 55 19.21 6.87 7.18
C PHE A 55 19.57 5.61 6.38
N PHE A 56 19.96 5.80 5.13
CA PHE A 56 20.14 4.75 4.14
C PHE A 56 21.31 5.08 3.22
N GLU A 57 22.19 4.11 2.99
CA GLU A 57 23.26 4.19 2.00
C GLU A 57 23.35 2.88 1.20
N CYS A 58 23.82 2.98 -0.03
CA CYS A 58 24.08 1.84 -0.91
C CYS A 58 25.12 2.19 -1.99
N SER A 59 25.41 1.25 -2.89
CA SER A 59 26.31 1.47 -4.03
C SER A 59 25.74 2.40 -5.12
N ASP A 60 24.42 2.60 -5.15
CA ASP A 60 23.74 3.45 -6.14
C ASP A 60 23.39 4.82 -5.55
N LYS A 61 24.16 5.84 -5.98
CA LYS A 61 23.99 7.21 -5.50
C LYS A 61 22.76 7.93 -6.10
N GLN A 62 22.14 7.42 -7.16
CA GLN A 62 20.84 7.91 -7.61
C GLN A 62 19.72 7.43 -6.68
N ILE A 63 19.78 6.19 -6.20
CA ILE A 63 18.80 5.66 -5.21
C ILE A 63 18.91 6.45 -3.89
N GLU A 64 20.11 6.73 -3.39
CA GLU A 64 20.29 7.59 -2.20
C GLU A 64 19.74 9.01 -2.41
N GLN A 65 20.05 9.65 -3.54
CA GLN A 65 19.54 10.98 -3.86
C GLN A 65 18.01 11.01 -3.88
N VAL A 66 17.36 9.99 -4.46
CA VAL A 66 15.89 9.86 -4.45
C VAL A 66 15.35 9.62 -3.03
N TYR A 67 16.02 8.79 -2.22
CA TYR A 67 15.64 8.54 -0.83
C TYR A 67 15.63 9.83 0.02
N TYR A 68 16.73 10.58 0.00
CA TYR A 68 16.83 11.81 0.78
C TYR A 68 15.98 12.96 0.21
N TYR A 69 15.82 13.02 -1.13
CA TYR A 69 14.87 13.94 -1.77
C TYR A 69 13.42 13.65 -1.35
N ARG A 70 13.00 12.37 -1.29
CA ARG A 70 11.66 11.98 -0.84
C ARG A 70 11.37 12.43 0.58
N TRP A 71 12.32 12.26 1.50
CA TRP A 71 12.18 12.79 2.86
C TRP A 71 12.10 14.32 2.92
N LYS A 72 12.83 15.04 2.06
CA LYS A 72 12.71 16.51 1.93
C LYS A 72 11.33 16.94 1.45
N MET A 73 10.75 16.22 0.48
CA MET A 73 9.38 16.48 0.02
C MET A 73 8.36 16.13 1.11
N TYR A 74 8.47 14.98 1.77
CA TYR A 74 7.55 14.61 2.85
C TYR A 74 7.54 15.67 3.97
N LYS A 75 8.70 16.14 4.42
CA LYS A 75 8.81 17.22 5.42
C LYS A 75 8.07 18.49 4.97
N ALA A 76 8.18 18.88 3.70
CA ALA A 76 7.52 20.08 3.17
C ALA A 76 5.98 20.00 3.15
N HIS A 77 5.41 18.79 3.26
CA HIS A 77 3.97 18.56 3.35
C HIS A 77 3.47 18.37 4.80
N ILE A 78 4.37 18.29 5.79
CA ILE A 78 4.00 18.30 7.22
C ILE A 78 3.57 19.72 7.61
N ARG A 79 2.27 19.91 7.82
CA ARG A 79 1.69 21.19 8.26
C ARG A 79 1.31 21.12 9.74
N ASN A 80 1.93 21.97 10.56
CA ASN A 80 1.47 22.22 11.92
C ASN A 80 0.13 22.99 11.85
N VAL A 81 -0.86 22.53 12.60
CA VAL A 81 -2.23 23.09 12.64
C VAL A 81 -2.71 23.41 14.06
N GLY A 82 -1.82 23.27 15.06
CA GLY A 82 -2.16 23.46 16.48
C GLY A 82 -1.08 22.90 17.41
N GLN A 83 -1.28 23.03 18.71
CA GLN A 83 -0.33 22.53 19.72
C GLN A 83 -0.28 20.99 19.68
N ASN A 84 0.83 20.45 19.16
CA ASN A 84 1.01 19.03 18.85
C ASN A 84 -0.03 18.48 17.86
N GLU A 85 -0.57 19.33 16.99
CA GLU A 85 -1.50 18.96 15.94
C GLU A 85 -0.87 19.14 14.56
N PHE A 86 -0.91 18.10 13.75
CA PHE A 86 -0.29 18.06 12.43
C PHE A 86 -1.23 17.43 11.40
N VAL A 87 -1.07 17.83 10.14
CA VAL A 87 -1.64 17.14 8.99
C VAL A 87 -0.58 16.98 7.89
N ILE A 88 -0.77 16.00 7.01
CA ILE A 88 -0.02 15.91 5.75
C ILE A 88 -0.92 16.45 4.64
N THR A 89 -0.45 17.44 3.89
CA THR A 89 -1.18 17.97 2.73
C THR A 89 -0.81 17.22 1.45
N GLU A 90 -1.70 17.20 0.47
CA GLU A 90 -1.43 16.57 -0.84
C GLU A 90 -0.80 17.59 -1.81
N PHE A 91 -1.25 18.85 -1.75
CA PHE A 91 -0.63 20.01 -2.40
C PHE A 91 -0.06 20.93 -1.31
N ILE A 92 1.08 21.59 -1.59
CA ILE A 92 1.70 22.53 -0.63
C ILE A 92 0.88 23.82 -0.53
N ASN A 93 0.41 24.32 -1.67
CA ASN A 93 -0.43 25.51 -1.78
C ASN A 93 -1.91 25.12 -1.85
N HIS A 94 -2.80 26.08 -1.57
CA HIS A 94 -4.24 25.87 -1.67
C HIS A 94 -4.69 25.59 -3.12
N VAL A 95 -5.59 24.62 -3.28
CA VAL A 95 -6.29 24.25 -4.51
C VAL A 95 -7.80 24.18 -4.26
N GLY A 96 -8.61 24.50 -5.27
CA GLY A 96 -10.07 24.68 -5.11
C GLY A 96 -10.90 23.43 -4.77
N TRP A 97 -10.25 22.28 -4.57
CA TRP A 97 -10.83 21.01 -4.13
C TRP A 97 -10.17 20.45 -2.85
N ASP A 98 -9.23 21.19 -2.25
CA ASP A 98 -8.77 20.90 -0.89
C ASP A 98 -9.77 21.39 0.16
N ARG A 99 -9.47 21.07 1.43
CA ARG A 99 -10.36 21.38 2.55
C ARG A 99 -9.78 22.42 3.51
N ASP A 100 -10.59 23.46 3.73
CA ASP A 100 -10.42 24.45 4.80
C ASP A 100 -10.41 23.84 6.22
N PRO A 101 -9.63 24.41 7.15
CA PRO A 101 -8.68 25.52 6.98
C PRO A 101 -7.24 25.03 6.74
N TYR A 102 -7.04 23.76 6.34
CA TYR A 102 -5.75 23.07 6.43
C TYR A 102 -5.18 22.55 5.11
N CYS A 103 -5.86 22.72 3.98
CA CYS A 103 -5.49 22.17 2.66
C CYS A 103 -5.31 20.64 2.67
N THR A 104 -6.21 19.92 3.33
CA THR A 104 -6.19 18.46 3.36
C THR A 104 -7.04 17.86 2.24
N ILE A 105 -6.54 16.78 1.64
CA ILE A 105 -7.24 15.91 0.69
C ILE A 105 -7.06 14.47 1.17
N VAL A 106 -8.05 13.60 0.92
CA VAL A 106 -8.07 12.22 1.44
C VAL A 106 -7.55 11.17 0.44
N ALA A 107 -7.45 11.49 -0.86
CA ALA A 107 -7.01 10.57 -1.91
C ALA A 107 -5.66 9.90 -1.61
N ALA A 108 -4.61 10.69 -1.34
CA ALA A 108 -3.31 10.15 -0.98
C ALA A 108 -3.12 9.83 0.52
N ALA A 109 -4.14 9.97 1.38
CA ALA A 109 -3.98 9.91 2.84
C ALA A 109 -3.42 8.56 3.35
N MET A 110 -3.82 7.45 2.72
CA MET A 110 -3.24 6.13 3.00
C MET A 110 -1.72 6.09 2.70
N HIS A 111 -1.29 6.66 1.57
CA HIS A 111 0.12 6.75 1.19
C HIS A 111 0.92 7.68 2.12
N HIS A 112 0.31 8.80 2.54
CA HIS A 112 0.90 9.71 3.52
C HIS A 112 1.22 9.00 4.84
N ILE A 113 0.34 8.12 5.33
CA ILE A 113 0.58 7.31 6.53
C ILE A 113 1.62 6.19 6.26
N TYR A 114 1.56 5.54 5.10
CA TYR A 114 2.47 4.44 4.72
C TYR A 114 3.94 4.86 4.55
N GLU A 115 4.20 6.12 4.16
CA GLU A 115 5.52 6.75 4.22
C GLU A 115 5.82 7.29 5.64
N GLY A 116 4.86 8.03 6.20
CA GLY A 116 5.01 8.75 7.47
C GLY A 116 5.29 7.88 8.69
N ARG A 117 4.82 6.64 8.71
CA ARG A 117 5.06 5.65 9.78
C ARG A 117 6.53 5.36 10.09
N TRP A 118 7.46 5.76 9.22
CA TRP A 118 8.90 5.65 9.45
C TRP A 118 9.51 6.86 10.14
N LEU A 119 8.73 7.91 10.43
CA LEU A 119 9.16 9.02 11.28
C LEU A 119 9.36 8.53 12.72
N LYS A 120 10.47 8.94 13.34
CA LYS A 120 10.82 8.61 14.73
C LYS A 120 9.94 9.32 15.75
N ASP A 121 9.53 10.57 15.46
CA ASP A 121 8.50 11.25 16.26
C ASP A 121 7.11 10.86 15.76
N ASN A 122 6.42 10.05 16.57
CA ASN A 122 5.03 9.66 16.35
C ASN A 122 4.06 10.86 16.35
N SER A 123 4.43 12.05 16.86
CA SER A 123 3.51 13.20 17.03
C SER A 123 2.87 13.65 15.70
N TYR A 124 3.64 13.66 14.61
CA TYR A 124 3.17 14.06 13.28
C TYR A 124 2.05 13.13 12.77
N ILE A 125 2.26 11.82 12.86
CA ILE A 125 1.35 10.81 12.30
C ILE A 125 0.19 10.53 13.26
N ASN A 126 0.42 10.58 14.57
CA ASN A 126 -0.65 10.58 15.57
C ASN A 126 -1.58 11.79 15.38
N GLY A 127 -1.03 12.97 15.09
CA GLY A 127 -1.80 14.17 14.75
C GLY A 127 -2.65 13.98 13.49
N TYR A 128 -2.05 13.50 12.41
CA TYR A 128 -2.75 13.34 11.13
C TYR A 128 -3.82 12.24 11.16
N ILE A 129 -3.54 11.09 11.77
CA ILE A 129 -4.55 10.03 11.96
C ILE A 129 -5.69 10.53 12.86
N SER A 130 -5.39 11.26 13.94
CA SER A 130 -6.44 11.87 14.79
C SER A 130 -7.25 12.93 14.05
N ASN A 131 -6.65 13.66 13.10
CA ASN A 131 -7.39 14.56 12.21
C ASN A 131 -8.36 13.77 11.32
N LEU A 132 -7.84 12.77 10.59
CA LEU A 132 -8.62 11.92 9.68
C LEU A 132 -9.79 11.22 10.39
N CYS A 133 -9.53 10.58 11.53
CA CYS A 133 -10.50 9.75 12.25
C CYS A 133 -11.42 10.54 13.20
N LEU A 134 -10.89 11.49 13.98
CA LEU A 134 -11.62 12.09 15.11
C LEU A 134 -12.03 13.56 14.88
N LYS A 135 -11.45 14.24 13.89
CA LYS A 135 -11.84 15.61 13.47
C LYS A 135 -12.54 15.62 12.10
N GLY A 136 -13.00 14.45 11.67
CA GLY A 136 -13.67 14.21 10.41
C GLY A 136 -12.80 14.51 9.18
N GLY A 137 -11.47 14.45 9.29
CA GLY A 137 -10.53 14.77 8.21
C GLY A 137 -10.74 13.89 6.97
N ASN A 138 -11.01 12.60 7.16
CA ASN A 138 -11.62 11.77 6.12
C ASN A 138 -13.07 12.21 5.95
N ASN A 139 -13.46 12.56 4.72
CA ASN A 139 -14.83 12.90 4.32
C ASN A 139 -15.40 12.00 3.22
N ARG A 140 -14.68 10.96 2.79
CA ARG A 140 -15.02 10.05 1.68
C ARG A 140 -15.17 10.72 0.30
N ASN A 141 -14.64 11.94 0.10
CA ASN A 141 -14.57 12.52 -1.24
C ASN A 141 -13.73 11.65 -2.21
N TYR A 142 -12.84 10.82 -1.67
CA TYR A 142 -12.12 9.80 -2.40
C TYR A 142 -12.14 8.46 -1.65
N SER A 143 -12.02 7.36 -2.39
CA SER A 143 -11.75 6.01 -1.91
C SER A 143 -10.48 5.95 -1.06
N GLU A 144 -10.45 5.09 -0.03
CA GLU A 144 -9.33 5.06 0.91
C GLU A 144 -9.18 3.72 1.65
N SER A 145 -7.93 3.41 2.04
CA SER A 145 -7.59 2.29 2.94
C SER A 145 -6.95 2.78 4.26
N ILE A 146 -7.56 3.79 4.89
CA ILE A 146 -6.97 4.41 6.09
C ILE A 146 -6.94 3.45 7.29
N ALA A 147 -7.89 2.53 7.45
CA ALA A 147 -7.82 1.56 8.55
C ALA A 147 -6.64 0.58 8.36
N ASP A 148 -6.37 0.15 7.13
CA ASP A 148 -5.15 -0.61 6.79
C ASP A 148 -3.89 0.20 7.08
N ALA A 149 -3.83 1.46 6.63
CA ALA A 149 -2.67 2.32 6.87
C ALA A 149 -2.42 2.59 8.37
N VAL A 150 -3.48 2.77 9.18
CA VAL A 150 -3.39 2.91 10.65
C VAL A 150 -2.86 1.62 11.30
N TYR A 151 -3.29 0.44 10.85
CA TYR A 151 -2.72 -0.82 11.31
C TYR A 151 -1.27 -1.02 10.85
N ALA A 152 -0.94 -0.63 9.61
CA ALA A 152 0.41 -0.67 9.06
C ALA A 152 1.39 0.30 9.74
N TYR A 153 0.89 1.35 10.41
CA TYR A 153 1.63 2.24 11.31
C TYR A 153 1.84 1.59 12.70
N TYR A 154 0.79 0.97 13.26
CA TYR A 154 0.93 0.18 14.50
C TYR A 154 1.99 -0.92 14.40
N LEU A 155 2.10 -1.59 13.25
CA LEU A 155 3.14 -2.60 12.99
C LEU A 155 4.59 -2.04 13.05
N VAL A 156 4.78 -0.72 13.05
CA VAL A 156 6.10 -0.07 13.18
C VAL A 156 6.31 0.49 14.59
N ASN A 157 5.32 1.18 15.17
CA ASN A 157 5.48 1.87 16.47
C ASN A 157 4.95 1.12 17.71
N ALA A 158 4.18 0.05 17.51
CA ALA A 158 3.53 -0.76 18.54
C ALA A 158 2.61 0.00 19.53
N ASP A 159 2.16 1.22 19.24
CA ASP A 159 1.28 2.00 20.13
C ASP A 159 -0.19 1.54 20.03
N THR A 160 -0.48 0.41 20.68
CA THR A 160 -1.84 -0.12 20.86
C THR A 160 -2.77 0.92 21.48
N SER A 161 -2.28 1.77 22.38
CA SER A 161 -3.08 2.77 23.09
C SER A 161 -3.46 3.96 22.20
N PHE A 162 -2.75 4.20 21.11
CA PHE A 162 -3.11 5.19 20.10
C PHE A 162 -4.13 4.61 19.10
N VAL A 163 -3.85 3.45 18.50
CA VAL A 163 -4.71 2.93 17.42
C VAL A 163 -6.07 2.44 17.89
N LEU A 164 -6.19 1.88 19.10
CA LEU A 164 -7.49 1.46 19.64
C LEU A 164 -8.44 2.64 19.93
N LYS A 165 -7.93 3.88 20.06
CA LYS A 165 -8.77 5.09 20.17
C LYS A 165 -9.39 5.52 18.84
N GLN A 166 -8.87 5.02 17.72
CA GLN A 166 -9.37 5.34 16.38
C GLN A 166 -10.42 4.32 15.91
N LEU A 167 -10.42 3.12 16.49
CA LEU A 167 -11.13 1.94 15.98
C LEU A 167 -12.62 2.18 15.75
N ASP A 168 -13.33 2.74 16.72
CA ASP A 168 -14.76 3.00 16.62
C ASP A 168 -15.10 3.95 15.44
N SER A 169 -14.19 4.87 15.09
CA SER A 169 -14.30 5.74 13.89
C SER A 169 -13.92 5.01 12.60
N LEU A 170 -12.94 4.10 12.63
CA LEU A 170 -12.60 3.24 11.48
C LEU A 170 -13.76 2.29 11.14
N GLU A 171 -14.41 1.71 12.14
CA GLU A 171 -15.62 0.89 11.98
C GLU A 171 -16.79 1.71 11.39
N GLN A 172 -17.05 2.90 11.93
CA GLN A 172 -18.06 3.81 11.35
C GLN A 172 -17.73 4.15 9.89
N ARG A 173 -16.47 4.53 9.61
CA ARG A 173 -16.04 4.96 8.28
C ARG A 173 -16.09 3.86 7.23
N TYR A 174 -15.81 2.62 7.62
CA TYR A 174 -16.09 1.48 6.76
C TYR A 174 -17.59 1.37 6.46
N ASN A 175 -18.44 1.40 7.50
CA ASN A 175 -19.88 1.19 7.34
C ASN A 175 -20.57 2.34 6.59
N ASP A 176 -20.01 3.55 6.62
CA ASP A 176 -20.43 4.68 5.78
C ASP A 176 -20.39 4.33 4.27
N TRP A 177 -19.49 3.44 3.80
CA TRP A 177 -19.38 3.02 2.39
C TRP A 177 -20.49 2.06 1.92
N SER A 178 -21.50 1.77 2.76
CA SER A 178 -22.67 0.97 2.38
C SER A 178 -23.56 1.63 1.31
N ASP A 179 -23.43 2.94 1.11
CA ASP A 179 -24.02 3.70 0.00
C ASP A 179 -23.39 3.38 -1.38
N HIS A 180 -22.16 2.86 -1.39
CA HIS A 180 -21.38 2.48 -2.57
C HIS A 180 -21.31 0.95 -2.77
N TYR A 181 -22.23 0.17 -2.18
CA TYR A 181 -22.19 -1.29 -2.19
C TYR A 181 -23.41 -1.90 -2.92
N ASP A 182 -23.18 -2.66 -3.99
CA ASP A 182 -24.23 -3.43 -4.67
C ASP A 182 -24.43 -4.76 -3.94
N SER A 183 -25.60 -4.96 -3.33
CA SER A 183 -25.93 -6.17 -2.57
C SER A 183 -26.24 -7.40 -3.43
N LEU A 184 -26.51 -7.24 -4.74
CA LEU A 184 -26.71 -8.33 -5.69
C LEU A 184 -25.37 -8.85 -6.22
N LYS A 185 -24.39 -7.95 -6.40
CA LYS A 185 -23.02 -8.29 -6.83
C LYS A 185 -22.07 -8.56 -5.65
N GLN A 186 -22.42 -8.08 -4.46
CA GLN A 186 -21.61 -8.16 -3.24
C GLN A 186 -20.22 -7.54 -3.43
N LEU A 187 -20.19 -6.39 -4.11
CA LEU A 187 -19.02 -5.61 -4.46
C LEU A 187 -19.31 -4.12 -4.28
N TYR A 188 -18.27 -3.36 -3.94
CA TYR A 188 -18.29 -1.90 -3.96
C TYR A 188 -18.14 -1.37 -5.39
N TYR A 189 -18.76 -0.24 -5.67
CA TYR A 189 -18.63 0.50 -6.93
C TYR A 189 -18.41 1.98 -6.66
N ILE A 190 -17.78 2.67 -7.61
CA ILE A 190 -17.44 4.09 -7.50
C ILE A 190 -17.30 4.69 -8.91
N ALA A 191 -17.29 6.02 -9.05
CA ALA A 191 -16.95 6.73 -10.29
C ALA A 191 -15.43 7.03 -10.37
N ALA A 192 -14.93 7.47 -11.52
CA ALA A 192 -13.49 7.69 -11.77
C ALA A 192 -12.83 8.75 -10.85
N MET A 193 -13.37 9.98 -10.80
CA MET A 193 -12.83 11.06 -9.96
C MET A 193 -12.75 10.69 -8.46
N PRO A 194 -13.81 10.18 -7.80
CA PRO A 194 -13.73 9.78 -6.38
C PRO A 194 -12.94 8.48 -6.15
N ASP A 195 -12.42 7.81 -7.19
CA ASP A 195 -11.39 6.76 -7.06
C ASP A 195 -9.96 7.31 -7.30
N ALA A 196 -9.84 8.62 -7.57
CA ALA A 196 -8.63 9.31 -8.05
C ALA A 196 -8.04 8.72 -9.35
N THR A 197 -8.90 8.14 -10.20
CA THR A 197 -8.54 7.52 -11.48
C THR A 197 -9.23 8.20 -12.66
N GLU A 198 -9.26 9.53 -12.66
CA GLU A 198 -9.75 10.35 -13.76
C GLU A 198 -9.16 9.92 -15.12
N TYR A 199 -9.99 9.92 -16.17
CA TYR A 199 -9.66 9.46 -17.53
C TYR A 199 -9.28 7.97 -17.64
N ASN A 200 -9.75 7.13 -16.71
CA ASN A 200 -9.72 5.67 -16.85
C ASN A 200 -10.62 5.16 -18.00
N ILE A 201 -10.45 3.88 -18.37
CA ILE A 201 -11.22 3.26 -19.47
C ILE A 201 -12.72 3.39 -19.24
N ALA A 202 -13.20 3.10 -18.01
CA ALA A 202 -14.63 3.02 -17.78
C ALA A 202 -15.34 4.36 -18.00
N ALA A 203 -14.77 5.48 -17.54
CA ALA A 203 -15.34 6.81 -17.75
C ALA A 203 -15.27 7.25 -19.22
N ILE A 204 -14.16 6.96 -19.90
CA ILE A 204 -13.99 7.29 -21.33
C ILE A 204 -14.97 6.51 -22.21
N ASP A 205 -15.13 5.20 -21.98
CA ASP A 205 -16.08 4.40 -22.75
C ASP A 205 -17.54 4.74 -22.38
N ALA A 206 -17.84 5.00 -21.09
CA ALA A 206 -19.16 5.42 -20.63
C ALA A 206 -19.67 6.72 -21.27
N SER A 207 -18.77 7.64 -21.65
CA SER A 207 -19.09 8.90 -22.36
C SER A 207 -19.16 8.76 -23.89
N GLY A 208 -18.77 7.61 -24.43
CA GLY A 208 -18.55 7.42 -25.87
C GLY A 208 -17.32 8.14 -26.40
N GLY A 209 -16.26 8.27 -25.58
CA GLY A 209 -14.97 8.87 -25.94
C GLY A 209 -14.96 10.40 -25.97
N LYS A 210 -15.76 11.05 -25.11
CA LYS A 210 -15.98 12.52 -25.13
C LYS A 210 -15.60 13.24 -23.85
N ASP A 211 -15.62 12.52 -22.74
CA ASP A 211 -15.20 12.94 -21.40
C ASP A 211 -14.57 11.72 -20.70
N GLY A 212 -13.80 11.94 -19.66
CA GLY A 212 -13.32 10.90 -18.75
C GLY A 212 -13.07 11.40 -17.33
N PHE A 213 -13.30 12.68 -17.03
CA PHE A 213 -13.03 13.24 -15.70
C PHE A 213 -13.98 12.65 -14.65
N ALA A 214 -15.29 12.64 -14.94
CA ALA A 214 -16.34 12.17 -14.05
C ALA A 214 -17.13 10.98 -14.63
N GLY A 215 -17.97 10.35 -13.79
CA GLY A 215 -18.76 9.17 -14.14
C GLY A 215 -17.91 7.91 -14.30
N GLY A 216 -18.39 6.95 -15.10
CA GLY A 216 -17.72 5.66 -15.26
C GLY A 216 -17.89 4.80 -14.02
N GLU A 217 -19.12 4.75 -13.49
CA GLU A 217 -19.52 3.97 -12.33
C GLU A 217 -19.22 2.48 -12.57
N ALA A 218 -18.30 1.94 -11.77
CA ALA A 218 -17.76 0.59 -11.98
C ALA A 218 -17.39 -0.12 -10.68
N PHE A 219 -17.48 -1.44 -10.69
CA PHE A 219 -16.93 -2.35 -9.70
C PHE A 219 -15.42 -2.46 -9.90
N ARG A 220 -14.65 -1.62 -9.21
CA ARG A 220 -13.19 -1.50 -9.42
C ARG A 220 -12.36 -2.39 -8.51
N PRO A 221 -11.23 -2.96 -8.96
CA PRO A 221 -10.26 -3.62 -8.08
C PRO A 221 -9.67 -2.69 -7.01
N SER A 222 -9.65 -1.37 -7.23
CA SER A 222 -9.20 -0.34 -6.27
C SER A 222 -10.05 -0.32 -5.00
N ILE A 223 -11.25 0.30 -5.03
CA ILE A 223 -12.13 0.43 -3.85
C ILE A 223 -12.43 -0.92 -3.19
N ASN A 224 -12.63 -1.99 -3.96
CA ASN A 224 -12.90 -3.30 -3.39
C ASN A 224 -11.69 -3.87 -2.60
N SER A 225 -10.46 -3.64 -3.07
CA SER A 225 -9.26 -4.01 -2.33
C SER A 225 -9.00 -3.11 -1.12
N TYR A 226 -9.30 -1.82 -1.22
CA TYR A 226 -9.20 -0.88 -0.09
C TYR A 226 -10.17 -1.27 1.04
N MET A 227 -11.40 -1.63 0.69
CA MET A 227 -12.38 -2.13 1.65
C MET A 227 -11.96 -3.49 2.24
N TYR A 228 -11.43 -4.42 1.43
CA TYR A 228 -10.82 -5.65 1.95
C TYR A 228 -9.72 -5.38 2.99
N GLY A 229 -8.77 -4.48 2.67
CA GLY A 229 -7.71 -4.06 3.58
C GLY A 229 -8.26 -3.46 4.87
N ASN A 230 -9.21 -2.53 4.77
CA ASN A 230 -9.85 -1.90 5.91
C ASN A 230 -10.56 -2.93 6.82
N ALA A 231 -11.32 -3.88 6.27
CA ALA A 231 -11.97 -4.93 7.05
C ALA A 231 -10.96 -5.86 7.76
N MET A 232 -9.89 -6.26 7.07
CA MET A 232 -8.80 -7.04 7.66
C MET A 232 -8.08 -6.29 8.78
N ALA A 233 -7.89 -4.98 8.64
CA ALA A 233 -7.24 -4.14 9.64
C ALA A 233 -8.12 -3.92 10.89
N ILE A 234 -9.41 -3.62 10.69
CA ILE A 234 -10.41 -3.52 11.77
C ILE A 234 -10.50 -4.84 12.54
N SER A 235 -10.55 -5.99 11.86
CA SER A 235 -10.50 -7.32 12.47
C SER A 235 -9.29 -7.48 13.41
N ARG A 236 -8.09 -7.16 12.91
CA ARG A 236 -6.85 -7.25 13.71
C ARG A 236 -6.80 -6.26 14.88
N LEU A 237 -7.39 -5.06 14.74
CA LEU A 237 -7.51 -4.09 15.82
C LEU A 237 -8.51 -4.55 16.89
N LEU A 238 -9.60 -5.22 16.52
CA LEU A 238 -10.53 -5.83 17.47
C LEU A 238 -9.88 -7.00 18.23
N GLU A 239 -9.05 -7.82 17.57
CA GLU A 239 -8.27 -8.85 18.27
C GLU A 239 -7.30 -8.23 19.29
N LEU A 240 -6.64 -7.11 18.96
CA LEU A 240 -5.80 -6.34 19.89
C LEU A 240 -6.59 -5.67 21.03
N LYS A 241 -7.90 -5.41 20.84
CA LYS A 241 -8.86 -4.93 21.86
C LYS A 241 -9.37 -6.09 22.74
N GLY A 242 -9.09 -7.35 22.40
CA GLY A 242 -9.61 -8.55 23.06
C GLY A 242 -11.03 -8.92 22.64
N ASP A 243 -11.55 -8.34 21.56
CA ASP A 243 -12.88 -8.61 21.01
C ASP A 243 -12.78 -9.63 19.87
N SER A 244 -12.45 -10.87 20.22
CA SER A 244 -12.32 -11.97 19.26
C SER A 244 -13.67 -12.29 18.57
N GLU A 245 -14.83 -11.91 19.12
CA GLU A 245 -16.13 -12.16 18.48
C GLU A 245 -16.34 -11.23 17.28
N ASN A 246 -16.16 -9.91 17.46
CA ASN A 246 -16.30 -8.97 16.36
C ASN A 246 -15.10 -9.01 15.41
N SER A 247 -13.89 -9.29 15.91
CA SER A 247 -12.70 -9.62 15.09
C SER A 247 -13.01 -10.67 14.02
N ASN A 248 -13.65 -11.80 14.40
CA ASN A 248 -14.03 -12.86 13.48
C ASN A 248 -15.12 -12.43 12.49
N LYS A 249 -16.12 -11.64 12.90
CA LYS A 249 -17.15 -11.09 11.98
C LYS A 249 -16.55 -10.19 10.91
N TRP A 250 -15.62 -9.32 11.30
CA TRP A 250 -14.89 -8.45 10.38
C TRP A 250 -13.95 -9.23 9.45
N LYS A 251 -13.31 -10.29 9.96
CA LYS A 251 -12.53 -11.20 9.12
C LYS A 251 -13.41 -11.89 8.07
N GLN A 252 -14.56 -12.44 8.46
CA GLN A 252 -15.49 -13.09 7.52
C GLN A 252 -15.96 -12.12 6.43
N LYS A 253 -16.33 -10.88 6.81
CA LYS A 253 -16.70 -9.81 5.84
C LYS A 253 -15.57 -9.58 4.81
N ALA A 254 -14.31 -9.61 5.25
CA ALA A 254 -13.16 -9.49 4.37
C ALA A 254 -12.95 -10.73 3.49
N ASP A 255 -13.08 -11.94 4.05
CA ASP A 255 -12.95 -13.20 3.30
C ASP A 255 -14.02 -13.32 2.20
N ASP A 256 -15.27 -12.94 2.51
CA ASP A 256 -16.41 -12.93 1.57
C ASP A 256 -16.17 -11.94 0.42
N LEU A 257 -15.77 -10.70 0.75
CA LEU A 257 -15.44 -9.68 -0.25
C LEU A 257 -14.25 -10.11 -1.13
N LYS A 258 -13.22 -10.72 -0.54
CA LYS A 258 -12.08 -11.32 -1.26
C LYS A 258 -12.54 -12.41 -2.23
N ALA A 259 -13.47 -13.29 -1.81
CA ALA A 259 -14.02 -14.31 -2.70
C ALA A 259 -14.76 -13.70 -3.90
N ASN A 260 -15.55 -12.64 -3.71
CA ASN A 260 -16.25 -11.96 -4.80
C ASN A 260 -15.28 -11.23 -5.75
N ILE A 261 -14.25 -10.56 -5.24
CA ILE A 261 -13.20 -9.93 -6.05
C ILE A 261 -12.49 -10.97 -6.93
N ILE A 262 -12.11 -12.11 -6.35
CA ILE A 262 -11.43 -13.21 -7.06
C ILE A 262 -12.35 -13.84 -8.12
N LYS A 263 -13.63 -14.03 -7.79
CA LYS A 263 -14.64 -14.67 -8.66
C LYS A 263 -15.07 -13.79 -9.83
N ASP A 264 -15.31 -12.50 -9.56
CA ASP A 264 -16.04 -11.64 -10.49
C ASP A 264 -15.15 -10.58 -11.16
N LEU A 265 -14.12 -10.05 -10.50
CA LEU A 265 -13.23 -9.02 -11.06
C LEU A 265 -11.96 -9.58 -11.73
N TRP A 266 -11.64 -10.86 -11.53
CA TRP A 266 -10.59 -11.53 -12.31
C TRP A 266 -11.09 -11.86 -13.73
N ASN A 267 -10.29 -11.52 -14.74
CA ASN A 267 -10.58 -11.82 -16.15
C ASN A 267 -9.56 -12.85 -16.68
N ASP A 268 -10.01 -14.08 -16.93
CA ASP A 268 -9.15 -15.17 -17.42
C ASP A 268 -8.59 -14.96 -18.83
N SER A 269 -9.30 -14.25 -19.71
CA SER A 269 -8.82 -13.99 -21.08
C SER A 269 -7.69 -12.96 -21.11
N PHE A 270 -7.67 -12.06 -20.14
CA PHE A 270 -6.60 -11.11 -19.95
C PHE A 270 -5.51 -11.64 -19.00
N HIS A 271 -5.86 -12.46 -18.00
CA HIS A 271 -5.07 -12.71 -16.80
C HIS A 271 -4.74 -11.40 -16.04
N HIS A 272 -5.79 -10.73 -15.54
CA HIS A 272 -5.71 -9.46 -14.81
C HIS A 272 -6.98 -9.25 -13.97
N PHE A 273 -6.91 -8.43 -12.92
CA PHE A 273 -8.12 -7.88 -12.28
C PHE A 273 -8.58 -6.63 -13.05
N MET A 274 -9.86 -6.56 -13.39
CA MET A 274 -10.41 -5.53 -14.29
C MET A 274 -11.77 -5.03 -13.79
N ASP A 275 -12.03 -3.74 -14.00
CA ASP A 275 -13.31 -3.12 -13.68
C ASP A 275 -14.47 -3.77 -14.44
N ARG A 276 -15.65 -3.83 -13.83
CA ARG A 276 -16.93 -4.06 -14.52
C ARG A 276 -17.85 -2.85 -14.41
N TYR A 277 -18.57 -2.51 -15.47
CA TYR A 277 -19.54 -1.41 -15.43
C TYR A 277 -20.66 -1.69 -14.43
N GLN A 278 -20.99 -0.71 -13.59
CA GLN A 278 -22.15 -0.69 -12.71
C GLN A 278 -23.33 0.09 -13.32
N GLN A 279 -23.06 0.83 -14.40
CA GLN A 279 -24.02 1.52 -15.25
C GLN A 279 -24.36 0.73 -16.54
N ASP A 280 -25.49 1.07 -17.18
CA ASP A 280 -25.86 0.64 -18.54
C ASP A 280 -26.28 1.87 -19.38
N ASN A 281 -25.76 2.00 -20.60
CA ASN A 281 -26.16 3.04 -21.55
C ASN A 281 -25.88 2.61 -23.01
N GLN A 282 -25.97 3.55 -23.96
CA GLN A 282 -25.77 3.30 -25.39
C GLN A 282 -24.32 2.94 -25.82
N PHE A 283 -23.36 2.96 -24.89
CA PHE A 283 -21.93 2.71 -25.13
C PHE A 283 -21.36 1.57 -24.28
N VAL A 284 -21.88 1.37 -23.07
CA VAL A 284 -21.40 0.37 -22.09
C VAL A 284 -22.59 -0.34 -21.44
N HIS A 285 -22.45 -1.63 -21.12
CA HIS A 285 -23.54 -2.44 -20.57
C HIS A 285 -23.23 -2.94 -19.16
N TYR A 286 -24.27 -3.05 -18.33
CA TYR A 286 -24.14 -3.47 -16.93
C TYR A 286 -23.45 -4.83 -16.83
N TRP A 287 -22.49 -4.93 -15.92
CA TRP A 287 -21.70 -6.13 -15.61
C TRP A 287 -20.69 -6.59 -16.68
N ASP A 288 -20.62 -5.96 -17.85
CA ASP A 288 -19.51 -6.20 -18.78
C ASP A 288 -18.18 -5.69 -18.20
N PHE A 289 -17.08 -6.34 -18.56
CA PHE A 289 -15.73 -5.87 -18.23
C PHE A 289 -15.37 -4.63 -19.06
N ILE A 290 -14.53 -3.75 -18.50
CA ILE A 290 -13.80 -2.76 -19.30
C ILE A 290 -12.91 -3.46 -20.34
N ARG A 291 -12.68 -2.80 -21.48
CA ARG A 291 -12.02 -3.42 -22.65
C ARG A 291 -10.48 -3.36 -22.67
N GLY A 292 -9.84 -3.15 -21.52
CA GLY A 292 -8.38 -3.04 -21.41
C GLY A 292 -7.86 -3.15 -19.98
N ARG A 293 -6.54 -3.20 -19.81
CA ARG A 293 -5.88 -3.35 -18.51
C ARG A 293 -5.52 -2.00 -17.93
N GLU A 294 -5.84 -1.81 -16.66
CA GLU A 294 -5.37 -0.66 -15.90
C GLU A 294 -4.53 -1.10 -14.71
N LEU A 295 -3.58 -0.24 -14.29
CA LEU A 295 -2.65 -0.51 -13.20
C LEU A 295 -3.37 -0.71 -11.86
N ALA A 296 -4.59 -0.18 -11.73
CA ALA A 296 -5.51 -0.45 -10.62
C ALA A 296 -5.76 -1.95 -10.40
N GLY A 297 -5.70 -2.77 -11.46
CA GLY A 297 -5.77 -4.23 -11.37
C GLY A 297 -4.60 -4.90 -10.61
N MET A 298 -3.53 -4.16 -10.28
CA MET A 298 -2.45 -4.63 -9.41
C MET A 298 -2.67 -4.29 -7.92
N ILE A 299 -3.62 -3.42 -7.58
CA ILE A 299 -3.92 -3.01 -6.20
C ILE A 299 -4.26 -4.19 -5.25
N PRO A 300 -4.94 -5.27 -5.67
CA PRO A 300 -5.19 -6.43 -4.80
C PRO A 300 -3.94 -6.98 -4.08
N TRP A 301 -2.75 -6.93 -4.72
CA TRP A 301 -1.52 -7.41 -4.10
C TRP A 301 -1.01 -6.53 -2.94
N ASN A 302 -1.37 -5.24 -2.88
CA ASN A 302 -0.99 -4.36 -1.75
C ASN A 302 -1.49 -4.92 -0.41
N PHE A 303 -2.64 -5.58 -0.42
CA PHE A 303 -3.30 -6.13 0.77
C PHE A 303 -3.11 -7.64 0.93
N ASN A 304 -2.30 -8.28 0.07
CA ASN A 304 -2.17 -9.74 -0.04
C ASN A 304 -3.53 -10.44 -0.34
N LEU A 305 -4.37 -9.80 -1.16
CA LEU A 305 -5.72 -10.28 -1.46
C LEU A 305 -5.71 -11.52 -2.37
N PRO A 306 -5.00 -11.59 -3.51
CA PRO A 306 -5.01 -12.78 -4.35
C PRO A 306 -4.39 -14.00 -3.64
N PRO A 307 -4.86 -15.23 -3.93
CA PRO A 307 -4.18 -16.46 -3.52
C PRO A 307 -2.76 -16.54 -4.10
N ASP A 308 -1.86 -17.23 -3.40
CA ASP A 308 -0.52 -17.57 -3.89
C ASP A 308 -0.62 -18.73 -4.91
N ASP A 309 -1.15 -18.42 -6.10
CA ASP A 309 -1.31 -19.33 -7.22
C ASP A 309 -0.71 -18.72 -8.50
N THR A 310 -0.09 -19.59 -9.30
CA THR A 310 0.35 -19.35 -10.67
C THR A 310 -0.66 -18.64 -11.58
N VAL A 311 -1.96 -18.91 -11.42
CA VAL A 311 -3.04 -18.27 -12.17
C VAL A 311 -3.02 -16.76 -11.96
N TYR A 312 -3.09 -16.30 -10.72
CA TYR A 312 -3.09 -14.88 -10.40
C TYR A 312 -1.71 -14.26 -10.58
N SER A 313 -0.63 -14.97 -10.23
CA SER A 313 0.73 -14.45 -10.36
C SER A 313 1.12 -14.14 -11.81
N SER A 314 0.43 -14.74 -12.80
CA SER A 314 0.62 -14.45 -14.21
C SER A 314 0.36 -12.98 -14.61
N ALA A 315 -0.41 -12.22 -13.82
CA ALA A 315 -0.63 -10.78 -14.02
C ALA A 315 0.66 -9.94 -13.84
N TRP A 316 1.64 -10.40 -13.06
CA TRP A 316 2.91 -9.69 -12.92
C TRP A 316 3.69 -9.55 -14.25
N LYS A 317 3.40 -10.42 -15.24
CA LYS A 317 3.95 -10.29 -16.60
C LYS A 317 3.59 -8.96 -17.25
N GLN A 318 2.40 -8.41 -16.97
CA GLN A 318 1.94 -7.15 -17.58
C GLN A 318 2.82 -5.95 -17.19
N LEU A 319 3.46 -5.99 -16.02
CA LEU A 319 4.44 -4.99 -15.56
C LEU A 319 5.84 -5.15 -16.18
N THR A 320 6.07 -6.24 -16.93
CA THR A 320 7.34 -6.50 -17.64
C THR A 320 7.22 -6.41 -19.16
N ASP A 321 6.01 -6.38 -19.71
CA ASP A 321 5.75 -6.30 -21.14
C ASP A 321 5.62 -4.84 -21.60
N THR A 322 6.53 -4.42 -22.49
CA THR A 322 6.57 -3.06 -23.04
C THR A 322 5.36 -2.68 -23.90
N SER A 323 4.60 -3.66 -24.40
CA SER A 323 3.31 -3.48 -25.07
C SER A 323 2.13 -3.34 -24.11
N ARG A 324 2.33 -3.58 -22.81
CA ARG A 324 1.30 -3.55 -21.75
C ARG A 324 1.59 -2.42 -20.78
N LEU A 325 1.86 -2.70 -19.50
CA LEU A 325 2.00 -1.67 -18.47
C LEU A 325 3.45 -1.19 -18.30
N LEU A 326 4.47 -1.83 -18.90
CA LEU A 326 5.85 -1.33 -18.80
C LEU A 326 6.11 -0.15 -19.77
N GLY A 327 6.09 1.07 -19.24
CA GLY A 327 6.51 2.29 -19.94
C GLY A 327 8.01 2.54 -19.88
N LYS A 328 8.48 3.49 -20.69
CA LYS A 328 9.90 3.91 -20.78
C LYS A 328 10.46 4.48 -19.46
N HIS A 329 9.59 4.99 -18.59
CA HIS A 329 9.96 5.74 -17.37
C HIS A 329 9.29 5.18 -16.09
N GLY A 330 8.74 3.97 -16.14
CA GLY A 330 7.96 3.37 -15.06
C GLY A 330 6.70 2.68 -15.58
N PHE A 331 5.79 2.31 -14.69
CA PHE A 331 4.53 1.68 -15.07
C PHE A 331 3.52 2.70 -15.63
N ARG A 332 2.79 2.31 -16.68
CA ARG A 332 1.65 3.05 -17.22
C ARG A 332 0.41 2.75 -16.39
N THR A 333 -0.50 3.72 -16.29
CA THR A 333 -1.84 3.50 -15.70
C THR A 333 -2.75 2.65 -16.59
N ASN A 334 -2.54 2.62 -17.90
CA ASN A 334 -3.32 1.89 -18.90
C ASN A 334 -2.40 1.36 -20.03
N GLU A 335 -2.81 0.34 -20.80
CA GLU A 335 -2.03 -0.24 -21.90
C GLU A 335 -2.14 0.55 -23.22
N PRO A 336 -1.04 0.68 -24.03
CA PRO A 336 -1.05 1.39 -25.32
C PRO A 336 -1.96 0.81 -26.41
N SER A 337 -2.54 -0.37 -26.21
CA SER A 337 -3.57 -0.93 -27.08
C SER A 337 -4.96 -0.29 -26.89
N TYR A 338 -5.16 0.52 -25.85
CA TYR A 338 -6.42 1.24 -25.64
C TYR A 338 -6.58 2.39 -26.64
N GLN A 339 -7.77 2.48 -27.26
CA GLN A 339 -8.07 3.39 -28.36
C GLN A 339 -7.87 4.88 -28.04
N TYR A 340 -7.99 5.27 -26.77
CA TYR A 340 -7.84 6.64 -26.28
C TYR A 340 -6.56 6.82 -25.44
N TYR A 341 -5.57 5.94 -25.60
CA TYR A 341 -4.26 6.08 -24.95
C TYR A 341 -3.51 7.31 -25.51
N PHE A 342 -3.08 8.21 -24.62
CA PHE A 342 -2.27 9.39 -24.99
C PHE A 342 -0.80 8.99 -25.19
N HIS A 343 -0.27 9.23 -26.40
CA HIS A 343 1.09 8.88 -26.83
C HIS A 343 2.16 9.92 -26.53
#